data_AF-A0A538C4B3-F1
#
_entry.id   AF-A0A538C4B3-F1
#
_cell.length_a   1.000
_cell.length_b   1.000
_cell.length_c   1.000
_cell.angle_alpha   90.00
_cell.angle_beta   90.00
_cell.angle_gamma   90.00
#
_symmetry.space_group_name_H-M   'P 1'
#
loop_
_entity.id
_entity.type
_entity.pdbx_description
1 polymer ?
#
loop_
_entity_poly.entity_id
_entity_poly.type
_entity_poly.pdbx_seq_one_letter_code
_entity_poly.pdbx_strand_id
1 'polypeptide(L)'
;MKRIVLALVASGFAAAALLSSSAAASGPAPPGKEIVEIECEGIGSLTVSVARNEHGKGAGQIVGQKGHGIPVSLSFSLTDVTTGEPLFSETELQGGGNAHHNQNTTTCKGTNAEVPASIFFGEHELPPGVSPEDIIRAAFEVQVIVKL
;
A
#
# COMPACT_ATOMS: atom_id res chain seq x y z
N MET A 1 -6.73 19.91 -0.67
CA MET A 1 -5.66 18.95 -1.02
C MET A 1 -5.56 17.79 -0.03
N LYS A 2 -5.13 17.97 1.23
CA LYS A 2 -4.96 16.85 2.20
C LYS A 2 -6.17 15.91 2.34
N ARG A 3 -7.40 16.47 2.41
CA ARG A 3 -8.66 15.68 2.49
C ARG A 3 -9.03 14.96 1.18
N ILE A 4 -8.65 15.50 0.03
CA ILE A 4 -8.94 14.92 -1.30
C ILE A 4 -7.96 13.77 -1.56
N VAL A 5 -6.69 13.95 -1.21
CA VAL A 5 -5.68 12.89 -1.28
C VAL A 5 -6.04 11.74 -0.36
N LEU A 6 -6.44 11.99 0.90
CA LEU A 6 -6.93 10.92 1.78
C LEU A 6 -8.17 10.20 1.21
N ALA A 7 -9.10 10.92 0.58
CA ALA A 7 -10.28 10.32 -0.04
C ALA A 7 -9.92 9.45 -1.27
N LEU A 8 -8.95 9.88 -2.08
CA LEU A 8 -8.43 9.15 -3.23
C LEU A 8 -7.61 7.91 -2.83
N VAL A 9 -6.88 7.97 -1.72
CA VAL A 9 -6.20 6.79 -1.17
C VAL A 9 -7.20 5.78 -0.61
N ALA A 10 -8.30 6.26 -0.01
CA ALA A 10 -9.38 5.40 0.46
C ALA A 10 -10.18 4.76 -0.71
N SER A 11 -10.35 5.46 -1.84
CA SER A 11 -11.00 4.91 -3.04
C SER A 11 -10.07 4.16 -3.99
N GLY A 12 -8.75 4.39 -3.92
CA GLY A 12 -7.73 3.74 -4.74
C GLY A 12 -7.62 2.23 -4.53
N PHE A 13 -8.07 1.73 -3.38
CA PHE A 13 -8.23 0.29 -3.16
C PHE A 13 -9.25 -0.35 -4.12
N ALA A 14 -10.17 0.39 -4.73
CA ALA A 14 -11.16 -0.19 -5.64
C ALA A 14 -10.65 -0.40 -7.09
N ALA A 15 -9.60 0.30 -7.52
CA ALA A 15 -9.24 0.40 -8.94
C ALA A 15 -7.98 -0.39 -9.38
N ALA A 16 -7.20 -0.95 -8.46
CA ALA A 16 -5.97 -1.69 -8.81
C ALA A 16 -6.20 -3.11 -9.38
N ALA A 17 -7.44 -3.50 -9.69
CA ALA A 17 -7.77 -4.87 -10.08
C ALA A 17 -7.50 -5.23 -11.55
N LEU A 18 -6.99 -4.31 -12.40
CA LEU A 18 -6.97 -4.57 -13.86
C LEU A 18 -5.61 -4.62 -14.55
N LEU A 19 -4.48 -4.25 -13.95
CA LEU A 19 -3.19 -4.27 -14.67
C LEU A 19 -2.00 -4.68 -13.79
N SER A 20 -1.99 -5.93 -13.34
CA SER A 20 -0.74 -6.67 -13.06
C SER A 20 -0.99 -8.16 -13.32
N SER A 21 -0.92 -8.53 -14.60
CA SER A 21 -0.81 -9.94 -15.00
C SER A 21 0.64 -10.39 -14.87
N SER A 22 0.99 -10.88 -13.69
CA SER A 22 1.97 -11.96 -13.54
C SER A 22 1.30 -13.05 -12.72
N ALA A 23 1.19 -14.22 -13.32
CA ALA A 23 0.48 -15.37 -12.78
C ALA A 23 1.01 -15.77 -11.40
N ALA A 24 0.16 -15.70 -10.38
CA ALA A 24 0.28 -16.52 -9.17
C ALA A 24 -1.06 -17.20 -8.93
N ALA A 25 -1.03 -18.53 -8.83
CA ALA A 25 -2.17 -19.44 -8.74
C ALA A 25 -2.92 -19.34 -7.39
N SER A 26 -3.31 -18.13 -6.99
CA SER A 26 -4.13 -17.86 -5.83
C SER A 26 -5.52 -17.51 -6.35
N GLY A 27 -6.54 -18.28 -5.93
CA GLY A 27 -7.93 -17.99 -6.29
C GLY A 27 -8.36 -16.55 -5.94
N PRO A 28 -9.54 -16.11 -6.40
CA PRO A 28 -10.03 -14.76 -6.12
C PRO A 28 -9.91 -14.45 -4.62
N ALA A 29 -9.39 -13.26 -4.31
CA ALA A 29 -9.26 -12.79 -2.93
C ALA A 29 -10.61 -12.99 -2.20
N PRO A 30 -10.62 -13.58 -0.99
CA PRO A 30 -11.86 -13.70 -0.23
C PRO A 30 -12.54 -12.32 -0.10
N PRO A 31 -13.88 -12.24 -0.19
CA PRO A 31 -14.60 -10.98 -0.05
C PRO A 31 -14.14 -10.19 1.18
N GLY A 32 -13.75 -8.92 0.99
CA GLY A 32 -13.25 -8.05 2.05
C GLY A 32 -11.74 -8.15 2.34
N LYS A 33 -11.00 -8.94 1.55
CA LYS A 33 -9.53 -8.99 1.59
C LYS A 33 -8.91 -8.56 0.28
N GLU A 34 -7.69 -8.06 0.38
CA GLU A 34 -6.86 -7.64 -0.74
C GLU A 34 -5.60 -8.47 -0.75
N ILE A 35 -5.19 -8.89 -1.95
CA ILE A 35 -3.92 -9.55 -2.14
C ILE A 35 -2.93 -8.51 -2.64
N VAL A 36 -1.82 -8.36 -1.94
CA VAL A 36 -0.77 -7.40 -2.26
C VAL A 36 0.57 -8.13 -2.27
N GLU A 37 1.42 -7.80 -3.24
CA GLU A 37 2.80 -8.23 -3.25
C GLU A 37 3.66 -7.19 -2.56
N ILE A 38 4.49 -7.64 -1.62
CA ILE A 38 5.40 -6.81 -0.87
C ILE A 38 6.80 -7.40 -0.89
N GLU A 39 7.82 -6.55 -0.84
CA GLU A 39 9.21 -6.95 -0.70
C GLU A 39 9.68 -6.63 0.71
N CYS A 40 10.12 -7.64 1.46
CA CYS A 40 10.55 -7.51 2.84
C CYS A 40 12.05 -7.70 3.00
N GLU A 41 12.71 -6.80 3.71
CA GLU A 41 14.15 -6.84 3.97
C GLU A 41 14.54 -8.15 4.68
N GLY A 42 15.53 -8.85 4.13
CA GLY A 42 16.03 -10.12 4.65
C GLY A 42 15.11 -11.34 4.47
N ILE A 43 13.91 -11.17 3.91
CA ILE A 43 12.95 -12.27 3.65
C ILE A 43 12.71 -12.45 2.14
N GLY A 44 12.67 -11.34 1.39
CA GLY A 44 12.33 -11.33 -0.04
C GLY A 44 10.86 -11.00 -0.30
N SER A 45 10.38 -11.33 -1.49
CA SER A 45 9.01 -11.04 -1.92
C SER A 45 8.00 -11.97 -1.24
N LEU A 46 6.93 -11.39 -0.70
CA LEU A 46 5.80 -12.09 -0.08
C LEU A 46 4.49 -11.62 -0.72
N THR A 47 3.59 -12.57 -0.96
CA THR A 47 2.19 -12.27 -1.28
C THR A 47 1.38 -12.30 0.01
N VAL A 48 0.74 -11.19 0.36
CA VAL A 48 -0.01 -11.03 1.60
C VAL A 48 -1.48 -10.72 1.33
N SER A 49 -2.35 -11.32 2.15
CA SER A 49 -3.77 -11.03 2.18
C SER A 49 -4.08 -10.11 3.36
N VAL A 50 -4.49 -8.88 3.06
CA VAL A 50 -4.78 -7.83 4.05
C VAL A 50 -6.28 -7.57 4.07
N ALA A 51 -6.87 -7.35 5.25
CA ALA A 51 -8.27 -6.97 5.34
C ALA A 51 -8.46 -5.51 4.89
N ARG A 52 -9.47 -5.24 4.06
CA ARG A 52 -9.80 -3.89 3.55
C ARG A 52 -10.56 -3.00 4.56
N ASN A 53 -10.47 -3.29 5.85
CA ASN A 53 -11.21 -2.55 6.87
C ASN A 53 -10.26 -1.73 7.76
N GLU A 54 -10.74 -0.55 8.17
CA GLU A 54 -10.02 0.37 9.07
C GLU A 54 -9.71 -0.25 10.44
N HIS A 55 -10.48 -1.27 10.84
CA HIS A 55 -10.30 -2.01 12.10
C HIS A 55 -9.22 -3.10 12.01
N GLY A 56 -8.87 -3.56 10.82
CA GLY A 56 -7.85 -4.59 10.61
C GLY A 56 -6.42 -4.08 10.81
N LYS A 57 -6.25 -2.75 10.83
CA LYS A 57 -4.98 -2.06 11.08
C LYS A 57 -3.81 -2.59 10.25
N GLY A 58 -4.09 -3.07 9.04
CA GLY A 58 -3.09 -3.58 8.10
C GLY A 58 -2.51 -4.95 8.45
N ALA A 59 -3.07 -5.70 9.42
CA ALA A 59 -2.64 -7.06 9.68
C ALA A 59 -2.85 -7.94 8.44
N GLY A 60 -1.80 -8.66 8.04
CA GLY A 60 -1.76 -9.43 6.80
C GLY A 60 -1.44 -10.90 7.03
N GLN A 61 -2.10 -11.79 6.30
CA GLN A 61 -1.79 -13.22 6.27
C GLN A 61 -0.94 -13.53 5.04
N ILE A 62 0.16 -14.27 5.18
CA ILE A 62 0.95 -14.66 4.01
C ILE A 62 0.18 -15.73 3.23
N VAL A 63 0.06 -15.54 1.91
CA VAL A 63 -0.67 -16.44 1.02
C VAL A 63 0.19 -17.67 0.71
N GLY A 64 -0.42 -18.85 0.68
CA GLY A 64 0.27 -20.10 0.31
C GLY A 64 1.16 -20.70 1.40
N GLN A 65 1.30 -20.06 2.56
CA GLN A 65 2.10 -20.55 3.68
C GLN A 65 1.49 -20.20 5.04
N LYS A 66 1.97 -20.86 6.10
CA LYS A 66 1.71 -20.41 7.47
C LYS A 66 2.53 -19.14 7.74
N GLY A 67 1.94 -18.24 8.50
CA GLY A 67 2.57 -17.00 8.95
C GLY A 67 1.77 -15.74 8.65
N HIS A 68 1.99 -14.70 9.44
CA HIS A 68 1.29 -13.42 9.35
C HIS A 68 2.22 -12.25 9.69
N GLY A 69 1.85 -11.06 9.22
CA GLY A 69 2.51 -9.80 9.52
C GLY A 69 1.64 -8.93 10.42
N ILE A 70 2.25 -8.36 11.46
CA ILE A 70 1.62 -7.36 12.33
C ILE A 70 2.36 -6.03 12.10
N PRO A 71 1.75 -5.05 11.41
CA PRO A 71 2.42 -3.78 11.16
C PRO A 71 2.54 -2.97 12.45
N VAL A 72 3.67 -2.29 12.64
CA VAL A 72 3.91 -1.36 13.74
C VAL A 72 3.89 0.09 13.26
N SER A 73 4.24 0.32 11.99
CA SER A 73 4.08 1.60 11.32
C SER A 73 3.77 1.37 9.85
N LEU A 74 2.97 2.25 9.27
CA LEU A 74 2.68 2.30 7.84
C LEU A 74 2.93 3.72 7.34
N SER A 75 3.84 3.84 6.39
CA SER A 75 4.09 5.06 5.65
C SER A 75 3.51 4.91 4.25
N PHE A 76 2.74 5.91 3.82
CA PHE A 76 2.19 5.99 2.47
C PHE A 76 2.77 7.22 1.77
N SER A 77 2.99 7.10 0.46
CA SER A 77 3.55 8.16 -0.37
C SER A 77 2.89 8.21 -1.73
N LEU A 78 2.68 9.44 -2.22
CA LEU A 78 2.36 9.74 -3.61
C LEU A 78 3.48 10.56 -4.21
N THR A 79 3.95 10.13 -5.38
CA THR A 79 5.03 10.80 -6.11
C THR A 79 4.64 10.91 -7.57
N ASP A 80 4.81 12.08 -8.15
CA ASP A 80 4.90 12.20 -9.60
C ASP A 80 6.30 11.74 -10.02
N VAL A 81 6.35 10.57 -10.66
CA VAL A 81 7.60 9.92 -11.07
C VAL A 81 8.19 10.60 -12.31
N THR A 82 7.37 11.30 -13.09
CA THR A 82 7.77 12.01 -14.31
C THR A 82 8.70 13.17 -13.98
N THR A 83 8.34 13.93 -12.95
CA THR A 83 9.08 15.11 -12.48
C THR A 83 9.97 14.82 -11.27
N GLY A 84 9.70 13.73 -10.56
CA GLY A 84 10.33 13.39 -9.29
C GLY A 84 9.75 14.13 -8.09
N GLU A 85 8.59 14.80 -8.24
CA GLU A 85 7.99 15.61 -7.20
C GLU A 85 7.19 14.77 -6.18
N PRO A 86 7.45 14.88 -4.86
CA PRO A 86 6.60 14.27 -3.85
C PRO A 86 5.30 15.07 -3.70
N LEU A 87 4.18 14.43 -3.98
CA LEU A 87 2.85 15.05 -3.90
C LEU A 87 2.24 14.92 -2.50
N PHE A 88 2.53 13.80 -1.83
CA PHE A 88 1.99 13.51 -0.51
C PHE A 88 2.81 12.47 0.23
N SER A 89 2.88 12.58 1.55
CA SER A 89 3.29 11.49 2.41
C SER A 89 2.57 11.57 3.75
N GLU A 90 2.22 10.40 4.28
CA GLU A 90 1.66 10.23 5.62
C GLU A 90 2.27 9.00 6.29
N THR A 91 2.34 9.01 7.62
CA THR A 91 2.80 7.87 8.40
C THR A 91 1.87 7.68 9.59
N GLU A 92 1.31 6.48 9.72
CA GLU A 92 0.54 6.04 10.87
C GLU A 92 1.40 5.11 11.73
N LEU A 93 1.45 5.38 13.04
CA LEU A 93 2.12 4.54 14.02
C LEU A 93 1.07 3.77 14.83
N GLN A 94 1.20 2.44 14.89
CA GLN A 94 0.34 1.65 15.77
C GLN A 94 0.57 2.02 17.23
N GLY A 95 -0.52 2.22 17.97
CA GLY A 95 -0.48 2.65 19.37
C GLY A 95 0.29 3.97 19.59
N GLY A 96 0.35 4.84 18.57
CA GLY A 96 1.13 6.08 18.63
C GLY A 96 2.64 5.87 18.74
N GLY A 97 3.14 4.71 18.30
CA GLY A 97 4.56 4.33 18.37
C GLY A 97 4.93 3.47 19.58
N ASN A 98 3.99 3.17 20.48
CA ASN A 98 4.24 2.36 21.67
C ASN A 98 3.89 0.87 21.51
N ALA A 99 3.22 0.51 20.41
CA ALA A 99 2.84 -0.87 20.15
C ALA A 99 4.08 -1.73 19.85
N HIS A 100 4.12 -2.93 20.44
CA HIS A 100 5.09 -3.99 20.14
C HIS A 100 6.60 -3.62 20.21
N HIS A 101 6.98 -2.66 21.05
CA HIS A 101 8.35 -2.13 21.17
C HIS A 101 9.47 -3.16 21.48
N ASN A 102 9.14 -4.38 21.92
CA ASN A 102 10.11 -5.44 22.24
C ASN A 102 10.17 -6.56 21.19
N GLN A 103 9.62 -6.35 20.00
CA GLN A 103 9.63 -7.35 18.93
C GLN A 103 10.49 -6.86 17.76
N ASN A 104 11.23 -7.78 17.14
CA ASN A 104 11.96 -7.47 15.92
C ASN A 104 10.98 -7.16 14.79
N THR A 105 11.27 -6.08 14.08
CA THR A 105 10.56 -5.65 12.88
C THR A 105 11.46 -5.85 11.66
N THR A 106 10.84 -6.00 10.51
CA THR A 106 11.47 -5.83 9.20
C THR A 106 10.70 -4.79 8.41
N THR A 107 11.38 -4.11 7.50
CA THR A 107 10.75 -3.18 6.56
C THR A 107 10.25 -3.97 5.37
N CYS A 108 8.99 -3.78 5.01
CA CYS A 108 8.43 -4.24 3.75
C CYS A 108 7.92 -3.07 2.92
N LYS A 109 8.03 -3.17 1.60
CA LYS A 109 7.60 -2.13 0.66
C LYS A 109 6.65 -2.72 -0.38
N GLY A 110 5.72 -1.90 -0.85
CA GLY A 110 4.84 -2.27 -1.94
C GLY A 110 4.36 -1.06 -2.73
N THR A 111 3.90 -1.32 -3.95
CA THR A 111 3.31 -0.31 -4.83
C THR A 111 1.84 -0.66 -5.02
N ASN A 112 0.95 0.25 -4.64
CA ASN A 112 -0.49 0.09 -4.81
C ASN A 112 -0.93 0.46 -6.24
N ALA A 113 -0.31 1.48 -6.82
CA ALA A 113 -0.61 1.92 -8.17
C ALA A 113 0.59 2.68 -8.78
N GLU A 114 0.74 2.54 -10.09
CA GLU A 114 1.64 3.36 -10.91
C GLU A 114 0.95 3.60 -12.25
N VAL A 115 0.26 4.73 -12.36
CA VAL A 115 -0.66 5.02 -13.49
C VAL A 115 -0.63 6.51 -13.83
N PRO A 116 -1.11 6.93 -15.02
CA PRO A 116 -1.23 8.34 -15.36
C PRO A 116 -2.08 9.12 -14.35
N ALA A 117 -1.76 10.40 -14.13
CA ALA A 117 -2.45 11.26 -13.17
C ALA A 117 -3.94 11.38 -13.48
N SER A 118 -4.30 11.44 -14.76
CA SER A 118 -5.71 11.40 -15.21
C SER A 118 -6.46 10.15 -14.75
N ILE A 119 -5.79 9.00 -14.65
CA ILE A 119 -6.37 7.76 -14.14
C ILE A 119 -6.41 7.76 -12.61
N PHE A 120 -5.33 8.20 -11.96
CA PHE A 120 -5.22 8.20 -10.50
C PHE A 120 -6.19 9.18 -9.83
N PHE A 121 -6.25 10.41 -10.34
CA PHE A 121 -7.12 11.48 -9.83
C PHE A 121 -8.50 11.45 -10.48
N GLY A 122 -8.70 10.74 -11.60
CA GLY A 122 -9.99 10.65 -12.28
C GLY A 122 -10.52 12.03 -12.69
N GLU A 123 -11.76 12.34 -12.30
CA GLU A 123 -12.41 13.63 -12.57
C GLU A 123 -12.03 14.73 -11.56
N HIS A 124 -11.18 14.42 -10.57
CA HIS A 124 -10.76 15.41 -9.58
C HIS A 124 -9.70 16.38 -10.14
N GLU A 125 -9.67 17.58 -9.58
CA GLU A 125 -8.65 18.58 -9.91
C GLU A 125 -7.24 18.03 -9.61
N LEU A 126 -6.36 18.12 -10.61
CA LEU A 126 -4.96 17.70 -10.49
C LEU A 126 -4.19 18.64 -9.54
N PRO A 127 -3.21 18.14 -8.78
CA PRO A 127 -2.33 18.99 -7.99
C PRO A 127 -1.60 20.03 -8.87
N PRO A 128 -1.26 21.21 -8.32
CA PRO A 128 -0.44 22.18 -9.04
C PRO A 128 0.87 21.53 -9.51
N GLY A 129 1.23 21.75 -10.78
CA GLY A 129 2.45 21.19 -11.37
C GLY A 129 2.29 19.80 -11.99
N VAL A 130 1.18 19.10 -11.74
CA VAL A 130 0.91 17.76 -12.28
C VAL A 130 0.11 17.85 -13.59
N SER A 131 0.64 17.24 -14.64
CA SER A 131 -0.01 17.06 -15.93
C SER A 131 -0.87 15.77 -15.95
N PRO A 132 -1.96 15.71 -16.73
CA PRO A 132 -2.79 14.51 -16.84
C PRO A 132 -2.07 13.24 -17.31
N GLU A 133 -0.96 13.42 -18.05
CA GLU A 133 -0.14 12.35 -18.63
C GLU A 133 0.96 11.87 -17.65
N ASP A 134 1.19 12.61 -16.57
CA ASP A 134 2.28 12.33 -15.63
C ASP A 134 2.02 11.01 -14.89
N ILE A 135 3.06 10.21 -14.69
CA ILE A 135 2.96 8.93 -14.00
C ILE A 135 3.00 9.16 -12.49
N ILE A 136 1.90 8.81 -11.83
CA ILE A 136 1.75 8.88 -10.38
C ILE A 136 1.99 7.51 -9.78
N ARG A 137 2.94 7.44 -8.84
CA ARG A 137 3.19 6.26 -8.03
C ARG A 137 2.61 6.44 -6.64
N ALA A 138 1.74 5.51 -6.26
CA ALA A 138 1.25 5.32 -4.91
C ALA A 138 1.98 4.13 -4.28
N ALA A 139 2.90 4.40 -3.36
CA ALA A 139 3.71 3.40 -2.70
C ALA A 139 3.52 3.44 -1.18
N PHE A 140 3.73 2.30 -0.54
CA PHE A 140 3.74 2.19 0.90
C PHE A 140 4.99 1.47 1.40
N GLU A 141 5.40 1.85 2.59
CA GLU A 141 6.44 1.21 3.38
C GLU A 141 5.84 0.85 4.74
N VAL A 142 6.06 -0.37 5.20
CA VAL A 142 5.52 -0.87 6.44
C VAL A 142 6.64 -1.47 7.27
N GLN A 143 6.78 -1.04 8.53
CA GLN A 143 7.53 -1.84 9.48
C GLN A 143 6.59 -2.89 10.05
N VAL A 144 7.00 -4.14 9.96
CA VAL A 144 6.14 -5.28 10.29
C VAL A 144 6.89 -6.29 11.14
N ILE A 145 6.19 -6.84 12.11
CA ILE A 145 6.62 -8.04 12.82
C ILE A 145 6.13 -9.21 12.01
N VAL A 146 7.06 -10.00 11.47
CA VAL A 146 6.72 -11.22 10.74
C VAL A 146 6.75 -12.40 11.70
N LYS A 147 5.66 -13.16 11.73
CA LYS A 147 5.55 -14.45 12.42
C LYS A 147 5.36 -15.52 11.34
N LEU A 148 6.35 -16.37 11.12
CA LEU A 148 6.26 -17.49 10.16
C LEU A 148 5.67 -18.73 10.84
#